data_AF-A0A7C7CZM3-F1
#
_entry.id   AF-A0A7C7CZM3-F1
#
_cell.length_a   1.000
_cell.length_b   1.000
_cell.length_c   1.000
_cell.angle_alpha   90.00
_cell.angle_beta   90.00
_cell.angle_gamma   90.00
#
_symmetry.space_group_name_H-M   'P 1'
#
loop_
_entity.id
_entity.type
_entity.pdbx_description
1 polymer ?
#
loop_
_entity_poly.entity_id
_entity_poly.type
_entity_poly.pdbx_seq_one_letter_code
_entity_poly.pdbx_strand_id
1 'polypeptide(L)'
;MLEGQVAALSSGALNIDDAIKLLESLFTSDLYRDDMHSFILYPKKEITPFLHKNIISSSNISKSKLLSKMLQNNDRTLIEKDAGGQVRFRPQFRNSFDLEAKLNKLKNETNYNGLVIREHDLVMEIFEKVFNHRNYTGRSGTMFSYEGIGSVYWHMVSKLLLAVQENYFRSVRMNEPLDKVKKLGHLYYDIRSGLSAAKTPQEYGAFPFDPYSHTPAHSGAQPGMTGQVKEEILTRFGELGCLVLQGSVKFEPRLLKRNEFLTTKRVYEYYDVFQQKQLLTIQKGQLAYTFCQVPVIYTLSDTESRIILDCNDDSRVELESNRLDEKQSSYIFNRDNRITQINVFIHTKSLFD
;
A
#
# COMPACT_ATOMS: atom_id res chain seq x y z
N MET A 1 -8.13 -8.09 -4.09
CA MET A 1 -6.79 -7.69 -3.58
C MET A 1 -6.67 -6.18 -3.68
N LEU A 2 -6.04 -5.53 -2.70
CA LEU A 2 -5.80 -4.08 -2.67
C LEU A 2 -5.04 -3.60 -3.91
N GLU A 3 -4.01 -4.35 -4.32
CA GLU A 3 -3.19 -4.05 -5.49
C GLU A 3 -4.00 -3.91 -6.78
N GLY A 4 -5.01 -4.77 -7.00
CA GLY A 4 -5.90 -4.66 -8.15
C GLY A 4 -6.75 -3.38 -8.14
N GLN A 5 -7.09 -2.88 -6.94
CA GLN A 5 -7.86 -1.63 -6.79
C GLN A 5 -6.98 -0.43 -7.15
N VAL A 6 -5.74 -0.42 -6.64
CA VAL A 6 -4.73 0.58 -6.98
C VAL A 6 -4.49 0.60 -8.49
N ALA A 7 -4.28 -0.56 -9.11
CA ALA A 7 -4.05 -0.66 -10.55
C ALA A 7 -5.24 -0.12 -11.36
N ALA A 8 -6.47 -0.44 -10.98
CA ALA A 8 -7.67 0.07 -11.64
C ALA A 8 -7.81 1.59 -11.51
N LEU A 9 -7.58 2.14 -10.32
CA LEU A 9 -7.61 3.58 -10.06
C LEU A 9 -6.54 4.35 -10.84
N SER A 10 -5.33 3.78 -10.98
CA SER A 10 -4.22 4.37 -11.72
C SER A 10 -4.29 4.15 -13.24
N SER A 11 -5.20 3.30 -13.73
CA SER A 11 -5.26 2.94 -15.17
C SER A 11 -5.70 4.08 -16.09
N GLY A 12 -6.38 5.10 -15.55
CA GLY A 12 -7.06 6.12 -16.33
C GLY A 12 -8.37 5.67 -17.00
N ALA A 13 -8.74 4.38 -16.90
CA ALA A 13 -9.92 3.82 -17.57
C ALA A 13 -11.24 4.06 -16.82
N LEU A 14 -11.21 4.17 -15.49
CA LEU A 14 -12.40 4.48 -14.70
C LEU A 14 -12.80 5.94 -14.89
N ASN A 15 -14.10 6.22 -15.00
CA ASN A 15 -14.62 7.57 -14.81
C ASN A 15 -14.59 7.95 -13.30
N ILE A 16 -14.93 9.19 -12.99
CA ILE A 16 -14.84 9.71 -11.61
C ILE A 16 -15.89 9.09 -10.69
N ASP A 17 -17.09 8.79 -11.18
CA ASP A 17 -18.15 8.13 -10.39
C ASP A 17 -17.77 6.69 -10.02
N ASP A 18 -17.20 5.94 -10.96
CA ASP A 18 -16.72 4.58 -10.73
C ASP A 18 -15.53 4.57 -9.76
N ALA A 19 -14.64 5.56 -9.85
CA ALA A 19 -13.52 5.71 -8.91
C ALA A 19 -14.02 5.98 -7.48
N ILE A 20 -14.99 6.90 -7.31
CA ILE A 20 -15.61 7.18 -6.00
C ILE A 20 -16.27 5.92 -5.45
N LYS A 21 -17.12 5.25 -6.25
CA LYS A 21 -17.84 4.04 -5.83
C LYS A 21 -16.90 2.91 -5.42
N LEU A 22 -15.80 2.73 -6.15
CA LEU A 22 -14.77 1.76 -5.80
C LEU A 22 -14.12 2.10 -4.45
N LEU A 23 -13.74 3.36 -4.24
CA LEU A 23 -13.12 3.81 -2.99
C LEU A 23 -14.06 3.67 -1.79
N GLU A 24 -15.33 4.05 -1.93
CA GLU A 24 -16.33 3.86 -0.87
C GLU A 24 -16.52 2.37 -0.54
N SER A 25 -16.61 1.53 -1.57
CA SER A 25 -16.73 0.07 -1.38
C SER A 25 -15.51 -0.50 -0.66
N LEU A 26 -14.31 0.04 -0.89
CA LEU A 26 -13.08 -0.41 -0.26
C LEU A 26 -13.13 -0.25 1.27
N PHE A 27 -13.65 0.88 1.77
CA PHE A 27 -13.84 1.13 3.21
C PHE A 27 -14.85 0.18 3.87
N THR A 28 -15.81 -0.35 3.11
CA THR A 28 -16.79 -1.32 3.61
C THR A 28 -16.41 -2.79 3.33
N SER A 29 -15.26 -3.03 2.70
CA SER A 29 -14.83 -4.37 2.29
C SER A 29 -14.03 -5.09 3.37
N ASP A 30 -13.85 -6.39 3.20
CA ASP A 30 -12.94 -7.21 4.03
C ASP A 30 -11.46 -6.80 3.93
N LEU A 31 -11.12 -5.84 3.07
CA LEU A 31 -9.79 -5.25 3.02
C LEU A 31 -9.60 -4.15 4.05
N TYR A 32 -10.66 -3.52 4.55
CA TYR A 32 -10.55 -2.51 5.59
C TYR A 32 -10.24 -3.17 6.94
N ARG A 33 -9.29 -2.59 7.66
CA ARG A 33 -8.83 -3.04 8.97
C ARG A 33 -9.07 -1.90 9.96
N ASP A 34 -10.15 -2.01 10.72
CA ASP A 34 -10.68 -0.96 11.60
C ASP A 34 -9.68 -0.48 12.66
N ASP A 35 -9.00 -1.39 13.36
CA ASP A 35 -8.03 -1.06 14.41
C ASP A 35 -6.83 -0.24 13.87
N MET A 36 -6.56 -0.35 12.58
CA MET A 36 -5.50 0.40 11.91
C MET A 36 -6.02 1.55 11.05
N HIS A 37 -7.34 1.74 10.92
CA HIS A 37 -7.94 2.68 9.98
C HIS A 37 -7.30 2.62 8.58
N SER A 38 -7.00 1.42 8.09
CA SER A 38 -6.19 1.21 6.89
C SER A 38 -6.56 -0.11 6.20
N PHE A 39 -5.79 -0.52 5.19
CA PHE A 39 -6.15 -1.65 4.32
C PHE A 39 -5.13 -2.79 4.36
N ILE A 40 -5.63 -4.02 4.35
CA ILE A 40 -4.84 -5.24 4.13
C ILE A 40 -4.81 -5.61 2.64
N LEU A 41 -3.83 -6.42 2.24
CA LEU A 41 -3.62 -6.76 0.82
C LEU A 41 -4.73 -7.64 0.23
N TYR A 42 -5.29 -8.53 1.04
CA TYR A 42 -6.32 -9.49 0.66
C TYR A 42 -7.13 -9.89 1.90
N PRO A 43 -8.39 -10.33 1.75
CA PRO A 43 -9.25 -10.68 2.87
C PRO A 43 -8.60 -11.73 3.78
N LYS A 44 -8.85 -11.64 5.09
CA LYS A 44 -8.34 -12.62 6.06
C LYS A 44 -8.91 -14.00 5.71
N LYS A 45 -8.02 -14.97 5.51
CA LYS A 45 -8.40 -16.36 5.30
C LYS A 45 -8.63 -17.03 6.64
N GLU A 46 -9.71 -17.79 6.78
CA GLU A 46 -9.86 -18.70 7.92
C GLU A 46 -8.77 -19.78 7.89
N ILE A 47 -8.10 -19.95 9.02
CA ILE A 47 -7.04 -20.94 9.17
C ILE A 47 -7.57 -22.13 9.94
N THR A 48 -7.50 -23.31 9.31
CA THR A 48 -7.78 -24.58 9.99
C THR A 48 -6.77 -24.78 11.13
N PRO A 49 -7.20 -24.93 12.39
CA PRO A 49 -6.29 -25.20 13.50
C PRO A 49 -5.55 -26.53 13.29
N PHE A 50 -4.37 -26.66 13.89
CA PHE A 50 -3.46 -27.79 13.63
C PHE A 50 -4.14 -29.16 13.78
N LEU A 51 -4.90 -29.38 14.86
CA LEU A 51 -5.60 -30.64 15.11
C LEU A 51 -6.73 -30.93 14.12
N HIS A 52 -7.25 -29.91 13.43
CA HIS A 52 -8.30 -30.07 12.42
C HIS A 52 -7.74 -30.20 10.98
N LYS A 53 -6.43 -29.95 10.77
CA LYS A 53 -5.78 -30.19 9.48
C LYS A 53 -5.57 -31.68 9.25
N ASN A 54 -5.38 -32.11 7.99
CA ASN A 54 -4.97 -33.48 7.67
C ASN A 54 -5.90 -34.54 8.27
N ILE A 55 -7.21 -34.41 8.03
CA ILE A 55 -8.21 -35.41 8.41
C ILE A 55 -8.84 -35.95 7.13
N ILE A 56 -8.74 -37.25 6.93
CA ILE A 56 -9.37 -37.97 5.82
C ILE A 56 -10.77 -38.38 6.29
N SER A 57 -11.80 -37.94 5.56
CA SER A 57 -13.17 -38.30 5.89
C SER A 57 -13.41 -39.81 5.76
N SER A 58 -14.31 -40.35 6.58
CA SER A 58 -14.71 -41.76 6.53
C SER A 58 -15.19 -42.17 5.13
N SER A 59 -15.91 -41.29 4.44
CA SER A 59 -16.37 -41.51 3.06
C SER A 59 -15.22 -41.61 2.05
N ASN A 60 -14.09 -40.93 2.28
CA ASN A 60 -12.92 -41.04 1.42
C ASN A 60 -12.12 -42.30 1.73
N ILE A 61 -12.02 -42.70 3.01
CA ILE A 61 -11.44 -43.98 3.39
C ILE A 61 -12.21 -45.14 2.76
N SER A 62 -13.55 -45.13 2.85
CA SER A 62 -14.39 -46.22 2.32
C SER A 62 -14.32 -46.36 0.79
N LYS A 63 -13.93 -45.31 0.07
CA LYS A 63 -13.75 -45.34 -1.39
C LYS A 63 -12.46 -46.01 -1.83
N SER A 64 -11.43 -46.02 -0.99
CA SER A 64 -10.13 -46.64 -1.30
C SER A 64 -9.98 -47.96 -0.56
N LYS A 65 -9.89 -49.07 -1.31
CA LYS A 65 -9.59 -50.39 -0.73
C LYS A 65 -8.17 -50.44 -0.18
N LEU A 66 -7.22 -49.73 -0.80
CA LEU A 66 -5.85 -49.63 -0.32
C LEU A 66 -5.80 -49.00 1.07
N LEU A 67 -6.38 -47.80 1.23
CA LEU A 67 -6.37 -47.08 2.50
C LEU A 67 -7.16 -47.84 3.58
N SER A 68 -8.32 -48.40 3.23
CA SER A 68 -9.10 -49.24 4.15
C SER A 68 -8.30 -50.45 4.63
N LYS A 69 -7.56 -51.13 3.74
CA LYS A 69 -6.74 -52.30 4.09
C LYS A 69 -5.51 -51.92 4.92
N MET A 70 -4.84 -50.81 4.61
CA MET A 70 -3.75 -50.29 5.43
C MET A 70 -4.24 -49.99 6.86
N LEU A 71 -5.41 -49.38 7.00
CA LEU A 71 -6.01 -49.09 8.31
C LEU A 71 -6.33 -50.37 9.11
N GLN A 72 -6.93 -51.37 8.45
CA GLN A 72 -7.23 -52.68 9.06
C GLN A 72 -5.97 -53.42 9.53
N ASN A 73 -4.89 -53.32 8.75
CA ASN A 73 -3.62 -53.97 9.05
C ASN A 73 -2.76 -53.17 10.05
N ASN A 74 -3.23 -52.01 10.53
CA ASN A 74 -2.44 -51.04 11.29
C ASN A 74 -1.13 -50.65 10.57
N ASP A 75 -1.13 -50.67 9.24
CA ASP A 75 -0.01 -50.23 8.42
C ASP A 75 0.01 -48.72 8.34
N ARG A 76 1.00 -48.14 9.01
CA ARG A 76 1.18 -46.69 9.09
C ARG A 76 1.98 -46.11 7.92
N THR A 77 2.09 -46.81 6.79
CA THR A 77 2.93 -46.39 5.67
C THR A 77 2.46 -45.08 5.02
N LEU A 78 1.15 -44.94 4.78
CA LEU A 78 0.56 -43.75 4.14
C LEU A 78 -0.36 -42.97 5.08
N ILE A 79 -1.10 -43.67 5.92
CA ILE A 79 -2.11 -43.09 6.81
C ILE A 79 -1.98 -43.66 8.23
N GLU A 80 -2.61 -43.03 9.19
CA GLU A 80 -2.73 -43.55 10.56
C GLU A 80 -4.04 -43.10 11.21
N LYS A 81 -4.49 -43.86 12.21
CA LYS A 81 -5.57 -43.44 13.11
C LYS A 81 -4.96 -42.78 14.34
N ASP A 82 -5.31 -41.54 14.62
CA ASP A 82 -4.84 -40.83 15.80
C ASP A 82 -5.55 -41.31 17.09
N ALA A 83 -5.09 -40.81 18.24
CA ALA A 83 -5.67 -41.16 19.55
C ALA A 83 -7.15 -40.72 19.70
N GLY A 84 -7.59 -39.72 18.94
CA GLY A 84 -8.98 -39.27 18.88
C GLY A 84 -9.83 -40.06 17.88
N GLY A 85 -9.25 -41.04 17.21
CA GLY A 85 -9.93 -41.90 16.24
C GLY A 85 -10.03 -41.33 14.83
N GLN A 86 -9.43 -40.16 14.55
CA GLN A 86 -9.41 -39.56 13.22
C GLN A 86 -8.35 -40.21 12.35
N VAL A 87 -8.62 -40.35 11.05
CA VAL A 87 -7.66 -40.90 10.09
C VAL A 87 -6.91 -39.77 9.40
N ARG A 88 -5.59 -39.85 9.34
CA ARG A 88 -4.70 -38.80 8.83
C ARG A 88 -3.68 -39.36 7.86
N PHE A 89 -3.22 -38.56 6.91
CA PHE A 89 -1.98 -38.88 6.20
C PHE A 89 -0.79 -38.77 7.14
N ARG A 90 0.25 -39.57 6.89
CA ARG A 90 1.49 -39.50 7.67
C ARG A 90 2.19 -38.13 7.52
N PRO A 91 2.84 -37.61 8.57
CA PRO A 91 3.35 -36.24 8.61
C PRO A 91 4.53 -35.96 7.68
N GLN A 92 5.19 -36.98 7.13
CA GLN A 92 6.28 -36.76 6.18
C GLN A 92 5.85 -36.22 4.81
N PHE A 93 4.55 -36.26 4.48
CA PHE A 93 4.04 -35.79 3.19
C PHE A 93 3.70 -34.30 3.27
N ARG A 94 4.61 -33.45 2.79
CA ARG A 94 4.39 -31.99 2.74
C ARG A 94 3.54 -31.59 1.55
N ASN A 95 3.63 -32.35 0.46
CA ASN A 95 2.89 -32.11 -0.78
C ASN A 95 2.68 -33.43 -1.55
N SER A 96 2.04 -33.32 -2.72
CA SER A 96 1.76 -34.45 -3.61
C SER A 96 3.02 -35.17 -4.09
N PHE A 97 4.14 -34.48 -4.30
CA PHE A 97 5.39 -35.10 -4.73
C PHE A 97 5.95 -36.07 -3.69
N ASP A 98 5.88 -35.71 -2.40
CA ASP A 98 6.32 -36.60 -1.32
C ASP A 98 5.44 -37.88 -1.27
N LEU A 99 4.12 -37.73 -1.44
CA LEU A 99 3.18 -38.85 -1.47
C LEU A 99 3.38 -39.73 -2.71
N GLU A 100 3.51 -39.13 -3.89
CA GLU A 100 3.73 -39.81 -5.16
C GLU A 100 5.04 -40.60 -5.14
N ALA A 101 6.12 -40.00 -4.65
CA ALA A 101 7.41 -40.68 -4.49
C ALA A 101 7.28 -41.91 -3.57
N LYS A 102 6.45 -41.82 -2.51
CA LYS A 102 6.18 -42.96 -1.64
C LYS A 102 5.32 -44.01 -2.32
N LEU A 103 4.22 -43.64 -2.97
CA LEU A 103 3.37 -44.58 -3.72
C LEU A 103 4.16 -45.33 -4.80
N ASN A 104 5.05 -44.64 -5.53
CA ASN A 104 5.93 -45.25 -6.53
C ASN A 104 6.84 -46.33 -5.94
N LYS A 105 7.40 -46.12 -4.74
CA LYS A 105 8.19 -47.14 -4.04
C LYS A 105 7.34 -48.35 -3.63
N LEU A 106 6.08 -48.11 -3.27
CA LEU A 106 5.15 -49.16 -2.86
C LEU A 106 4.58 -49.99 -4.03
N LYS A 107 4.71 -49.53 -5.28
CA LYS A 107 4.19 -50.25 -6.46
C LYS A 107 4.75 -51.68 -6.59
N ASN A 108 5.98 -51.88 -6.11
CA ASN A 108 6.66 -53.17 -6.16
C ASN A 108 6.37 -54.06 -4.93
N GLU A 109 5.61 -53.58 -3.95
CA GLU A 109 5.24 -54.37 -2.76
C GLU A 109 4.04 -55.27 -3.05
N THR A 110 4.18 -56.56 -2.73
CA THR A 110 3.15 -57.58 -2.99
C THR A 110 2.04 -57.62 -1.94
N ASN A 111 2.28 -57.04 -0.75
CA ASN A 111 1.38 -57.07 0.42
C ASN A 111 -0.04 -56.52 0.13
N TYR A 112 -0.16 -55.67 -0.89
CA TYR A 112 -1.41 -55.02 -1.26
C TYR A 112 -2.01 -55.51 -2.59
N ASN A 113 -1.55 -56.62 -3.15
CA ASN A 113 -2.12 -57.28 -4.33
C ASN A 113 -2.39 -56.32 -5.51
N GLY A 114 -1.40 -55.47 -5.82
CA GLY A 114 -1.47 -54.46 -6.89
C GLY A 114 -2.43 -53.29 -6.62
N LEU A 115 -3.03 -53.16 -5.43
CA LEU A 115 -3.91 -52.03 -5.08
C LEU A 115 -3.19 -50.68 -5.17
N VAL A 116 -1.90 -50.62 -4.84
CA VAL A 116 -1.09 -49.40 -4.96
C VAL A 116 -1.08 -48.87 -6.39
N ILE A 117 -0.99 -49.76 -7.38
CA ILE A 117 -1.01 -49.39 -8.80
C ILE A 117 -2.43 -48.97 -9.21
N ARG A 118 -3.44 -49.77 -8.85
CA ARG A 118 -4.84 -49.54 -9.27
C ARG A 118 -5.48 -48.30 -8.65
N GLU A 119 -5.11 -47.96 -7.41
CA GLU A 119 -5.72 -46.83 -6.68
C GLU A 119 -4.77 -45.64 -6.52
N HIS A 120 -3.65 -45.61 -7.26
CA HIS A 120 -2.68 -44.52 -7.22
C HIS A 120 -3.35 -43.14 -7.32
N ASP A 121 -4.09 -42.92 -8.40
CA ASP A 121 -4.68 -41.61 -8.69
C ASP A 121 -5.82 -41.27 -7.72
N LEU A 122 -6.55 -42.28 -7.24
CA LEU A 122 -7.57 -42.09 -6.21
C LEU A 122 -6.96 -41.61 -4.90
N VAL A 123 -5.83 -42.18 -4.46
CA VAL A 123 -5.13 -41.75 -3.24
C VAL A 123 -4.58 -40.33 -3.40
N MET A 124 -4.04 -40.00 -4.57
CA MET A 124 -3.59 -38.64 -4.90
C MET A 124 -4.76 -37.64 -4.88
N GLU A 125 -5.92 -38.02 -5.41
CA GLU A 125 -7.15 -37.20 -5.37
C GLU A 125 -7.66 -37.00 -3.94
N ILE A 126 -7.63 -38.04 -3.10
CA ILE A 126 -8.00 -37.93 -1.67
C ILE A 126 -7.03 -36.97 -0.95
N PHE A 127 -5.73 -37.07 -1.22
CA PHE A 127 -4.74 -36.15 -0.66
C PHE A 127 -5.03 -34.70 -1.06
N GLU A 128 -5.31 -34.46 -2.34
CA GLU A 128 -5.69 -33.13 -2.83
C GLU A 128 -7.00 -32.63 -2.19
N LYS A 129 -8.00 -33.47 -1.99
CA LYS A 129 -9.24 -33.07 -1.29
C LYS A 129 -9.00 -32.66 0.17
N VAL A 130 -8.02 -33.26 0.83
CA VAL A 130 -7.68 -32.96 2.23
C VAL A 130 -6.89 -31.66 2.35
N PHE A 131 -5.96 -31.41 1.44
CA PHE A 131 -5.03 -30.28 1.56
C PHE A 131 -5.34 -29.09 0.63
N ASN A 132 -6.09 -29.32 -0.45
CA ASN A 132 -6.47 -28.32 -1.45
C ASN A 132 -5.26 -27.50 -1.95
N HIS A 133 -4.16 -28.19 -2.27
CA HIS A 133 -2.92 -27.53 -2.68
C HIS A 133 -3.04 -26.82 -4.02
N ARG A 134 -4.01 -27.18 -4.87
CA ARG A 134 -4.32 -26.45 -6.10
C ARG A 134 -4.68 -24.99 -5.85
N ASN A 135 -5.24 -24.66 -4.68
CA ASN A 135 -5.58 -23.29 -4.29
C ASN A 135 -4.46 -22.57 -3.53
N TYR A 136 -3.24 -23.14 -3.48
CA TYR A 136 -2.08 -22.48 -2.88
C TYR A 136 -1.50 -21.44 -3.85
N THR A 137 -1.57 -20.16 -3.45
CA THR A 137 -1.05 -19.02 -4.23
C THR A 137 0.31 -18.52 -3.73
N GLY A 138 0.90 -19.18 -2.73
CA GLY A 138 2.13 -18.77 -2.08
C GLY A 138 1.98 -18.57 -0.56
N ARG A 139 3.06 -18.10 0.06
CA ARG A 139 3.19 -17.97 1.53
C ARG A 139 2.21 -16.98 2.16
N SER A 140 1.66 -16.07 1.37
CA SER A 140 0.76 -14.98 1.77
C SER A 140 -0.43 -15.52 2.59
N GLY A 141 -1.10 -16.55 2.08
CA GLY A 141 -2.23 -17.20 2.76
C GLY A 141 -1.84 -18.19 3.88
N THR A 142 -0.57 -18.26 4.29
CA THR A 142 -0.09 -19.25 5.28
C THR A 142 0.83 -18.66 6.35
N MET A 143 1.01 -17.33 6.39
CA MET A 143 1.80 -16.62 7.41
C MET A 143 1.01 -15.42 7.96
N PHE A 144 1.42 -14.90 9.12
CA PHE A 144 0.67 -13.89 9.89
C PHE A 144 1.40 -12.54 10.05
N SER A 145 2.51 -12.35 9.34
CA SER A 145 3.33 -11.13 9.30
C SER A 145 3.74 -10.82 7.86
N TYR A 146 4.51 -9.76 7.64
CA TYR A 146 4.94 -9.31 6.31
C TYR A 146 3.75 -9.05 5.39
N GLU A 147 3.70 -9.68 4.21
CA GLU A 147 2.57 -9.61 3.29
C GLU A 147 1.40 -10.49 3.73
N GLY A 148 1.52 -11.23 4.85
CA GLY A 148 0.63 -12.29 5.31
C GLY A 148 -0.75 -11.85 5.81
N ILE A 149 -1.50 -12.82 6.34
CA ILE A 149 -2.90 -12.67 6.77
C ILE A 149 -3.03 -11.58 7.83
N GLY A 150 -3.91 -10.60 7.55
CA GLY A 150 -4.26 -9.53 8.49
C GLY A 150 -3.19 -8.46 8.66
N SER A 151 -2.07 -8.55 7.94
CA SER A 151 -1.01 -7.55 7.96
C SER A 151 -1.32 -6.39 7.01
N VAL A 152 -1.14 -5.16 7.50
CA VAL A 152 -1.15 -3.96 6.63
C VAL A 152 0.22 -3.84 6.01
N TYR A 153 0.29 -3.74 4.68
CA TYR A 153 1.55 -3.55 3.96
C TYR A 153 1.62 -2.12 3.41
N TRP A 154 2.38 -1.26 4.11
CA TRP A 154 2.25 0.19 3.99
C TRP A 154 2.59 0.74 2.61
N HIS A 155 3.51 0.11 1.88
CA HIS A 155 3.82 0.55 0.51
C HIS A 155 2.60 0.48 -0.41
N MET A 156 1.75 -0.54 -0.28
CA MET A 156 0.54 -0.65 -1.11
C MET A 156 -0.52 0.39 -0.72
N VAL A 157 -0.60 0.73 0.57
CA VAL A 157 -1.48 1.80 1.07
C VAL A 157 -1.03 3.17 0.54
N SER A 158 0.28 3.46 0.54
CA SER A 158 0.77 4.72 -0.02
C SER A 158 0.64 4.79 -1.55
N LYS A 159 0.67 3.65 -2.25
CA LYS A 159 0.30 3.60 -3.67
C LYS A 159 -1.19 3.89 -3.89
N LEU A 160 -2.07 3.37 -3.04
CA LEU A 160 -3.49 3.74 -3.05
C LEU A 160 -3.65 5.26 -2.84
N LEU A 161 -2.98 5.82 -1.84
CA LEU A 161 -3.02 7.27 -1.56
C LEU A 161 -2.63 8.09 -2.81
N LEU A 162 -1.54 7.73 -3.48
CA LEU A 162 -1.11 8.37 -4.72
C LEU A 162 -2.15 8.23 -5.84
N ALA A 163 -2.70 7.03 -6.04
CA ALA A 163 -3.73 6.79 -7.06
C ALA A 163 -5.00 7.64 -6.82
N VAL A 164 -5.43 7.79 -5.56
CA VAL A 164 -6.56 8.66 -5.21
C VAL A 164 -6.23 10.12 -5.45
N GLN A 165 -5.02 10.57 -5.13
CA GLN A 165 -4.57 11.92 -5.43
C GLN A 165 -4.59 12.22 -6.94
N GLU A 166 -4.12 11.30 -7.77
CA GLU A 166 -4.16 11.44 -9.23
C GLU A 166 -5.60 11.54 -9.74
N ASN A 167 -6.52 10.75 -9.18
CA ASN A 167 -7.95 10.81 -9.48
C ASN A 167 -8.57 12.14 -9.03
N TYR A 168 -8.21 12.66 -7.85
CA TYR A 168 -8.62 13.99 -7.40
C TYR A 168 -8.19 15.06 -8.42
N PHE A 169 -6.91 15.12 -8.78
CA PHE A 169 -6.45 16.13 -9.75
C PHE A 169 -7.03 15.94 -11.14
N ARG A 170 -7.33 14.70 -11.54
CA ARG A 170 -8.06 14.42 -12.78
C ARG A 170 -9.47 15.00 -12.74
N SER A 171 -10.21 14.82 -11.65
CA SER A 171 -11.55 15.41 -11.49
C SER A 171 -11.54 16.93 -11.58
N VAL A 172 -10.51 17.57 -10.99
CA VAL A 172 -10.29 19.02 -11.10
C VAL A 172 -10.07 19.44 -12.55
N ARG A 173 -9.18 18.76 -13.29
CA ARG A 173 -8.88 19.10 -14.70
C ARG A 173 -10.08 18.88 -15.62
N MET A 174 -10.94 17.92 -15.30
CA MET A 174 -12.16 17.63 -16.04
C MET A 174 -13.31 18.58 -15.71
N ASN A 175 -13.11 19.52 -14.77
CA ASN A 175 -14.16 20.41 -14.25
C ASN A 175 -15.38 19.62 -13.76
N GLU A 176 -15.15 18.49 -13.08
CA GLU A 176 -16.22 17.74 -12.43
C GLU A 176 -16.96 18.59 -11.40
N PRO A 177 -18.23 18.27 -11.09
CA PRO A 177 -18.98 18.92 -10.03
C PRO A 177 -18.19 18.98 -8.70
N LEU A 178 -18.29 20.12 -8.01
CA LEU A 178 -17.50 20.42 -6.80
C LEU A 178 -17.70 19.39 -5.69
N ASP A 179 -18.90 18.84 -5.55
CA ASP A 179 -19.24 17.78 -4.61
C ASP A 179 -18.42 16.50 -4.86
N LYS A 180 -18.24 16.10 -6.13
CA LYS A 180 -17.39 14.94 -6.50
C LYS A 180 -15.92 15.20 -6.19
N VAL A 181 -15.42 16.39 -6.53
CA VAL A 181 -14.03 16.80 -6.25
C VAL A 181 -13.77 16.77 -4.74
N LYS A 182 -14.69 17.35 -3.95
CA LYS A 182 -14.61 17.34 -2.47
C LYS A 182 -14.67 15.92 -1.93
N LYS A 183 -15.55 15.07 -2.47
CA LYS A 183 -15.66 13.67 -2.06
C LYS A 183 -14.35 12.90 -2.25
N LEU A 184 -13.69 13.04 -3.41
CA LEU A 184 -12.36 12.45 -3.63
C LEU A 184 -11.30 13.01 -2.67
N GLY A 185 -11.35 14.31 -2.37
CA GLY A 185 -10.46 14.92 -1.40
C GLY A 185 -10.66 14.38 0.02
N HIS A 186 -11.91 14.19 0.45
CA HIS A 186 -12.19 13.54 1.74
C HIS A 186 -11.68 12.09 1.76
N LEU A 187 -11.98 11.30 0.73
CA LEU A 187 -11.46 9.92 0.62
C LEU A 187 -9.93 9.86 0.63
N TYR A 188 -9.26 10.83 -0.01
CA TYR A 188 -7.80 10.99 0.06
C TYR A 188 -7.34 11.18 1.51
N TYR A 189 -7.97 12.10 2.26
CA TYR A 189 -7.58 12.34 3.65
C TYR A 189 -7.99 11.22 4.61
N ASP A 190 -9.07 10.49 4.33
CA ASP A 190 -9.46 9.31 5.09
C ASP A 190 -8.34 8.25 4.98
N ILE A 191 -7.84 7.99 3.76
CA ILE A 191 -6.69 7.09 3.55
C ILE A 191 -5.43 7.66 4.21
N ARG A 192 -5.16 8.96 4.06
CA ARG A 192 -3.98 9.61 4.65
C ARG A 192 -3.97 9.54 6.18
N SER A 193 -5.13 9.65 6.81
CA SER A 193 -5.29 9.53 8.26
C SER A 193 -4.96 8.14 8.80
N GLY A 194 -5.00 7.12 7.93
CA GLY A 194 -4.59 5.75 8.24
C GLY A 194 -3.07 5.53 8.24
N LEU A 195 -2.27 6.47 7.70
CA LEU A 195 -0.81 6.37 7.66
C LEU A 195 -0.15 6.73 8.99
N SER A 196 1.15 6.40 9.09
CA SER A 196 1.90 6.48 10.34
C SER A 196 1.86 7.86 10.98
N ALA A 197 2.13 8.94 10.24
CA ALA A 197 2.26 10.29 10.79
C ALA A 197 0.97 10.84 11.44
N ALA A 198 -0.18 10.22 11.18
CA ALA A 198 -1.47 10.59 11.77
C ALA A 198 -1.82 9.78 13.03
N LYS A 199 -0.99 8.80 13.40
CA LYS A 199 -1.22 7.89 14.53
C LYS A 199 -0.43 8.28 15.77
N THR A 200 -0.96 7.92 16.92
CA THR A 200 -0.19 7.93 18.17
C THR A 200 0.89 6.85 18.16
N PRO A 201 1.97 6.98 18.96
CA PRO A 201 2.97 5.92 19.11
C PRO A 201 2.38 4.58 19.56
N GLN A 202 1.30 4.60 20.36
CA GLN A 202 0.65 3.39 20.84
C GLN A 202 -0.15 2.69 19.73
N GLU A 203 -0.89 3.43 18.91
CA GLU A 203 -1.61 2.87 17.75
C GLU A 203 -0.65 2.36 16.68
N TYR A 204 0.47 3.05 16.46
CA TYR A 204 1.47 2.65 15.46
C TYR A 204 2.39 1.53 15.96
N GLY A 205 2.66 1.49 17.27
CA GLY A 205 3.59 0.58 17.91
C GLY A 205 5.07 0.93 17.69
N ALA A 206 5.35 2.17 17.25
CA ALA A 206 6.68 2.72 17.00
C ALA A 206 6.64 4.26 16.96
N PHE A 207 7.76 4.92 16.63
CA PHE A 207 7.78 6.35 16.33
C PHE A 207 7.00 6.63 15.02
N PRO A 208 5.91 7.40 15.05
CA PRO A 208 5.01 7.54 13.88
C PRO A 208 5.60 8.26 12.66
N PHE A 209 6.70 8.99 12.86
CA PHE A 209 7.41 9.69 11.78
C PHE A 209 8.44 8.82 11.05
N ASP A 210 8.75 7.65 11.59
CA ASP A 210 9.63 6.68 10.94
C ASP A 210 8.78 5.77 10.03
N PRO A 211 9.21 5.50 8.79
CA PRO A 211 8.51 4.58 7.90
C PRO A 211 8.83 3.13 8.23
N TYR A 212 7.82 2.25 8.14
CA TYR A 212 7.92 0.82 8.40
C TYR A 212 7.27 0.03 7.28
N SER A 213 7.74 -1.19 6.99
CA SER A 213 7.24 -1.95 5.84
C SER A 213 5.81 -2.44 6.03
N HIS A 214 5.48 -2.91 7.24
CA HIS A 214 4.20 -3.52 7.53
C HIS A 214 3.84 -3.47 9.02
N THR A 215 2.55 -3.66 9.33
CA THR A 215 2.02 -3.82 10.69
C THR A 215 1.15 -5.09 10.75
N PRO A 216 1.65 -6.19 11.35
CA PRO A 216 0.89 -7.43 11.53
C PRO A 216 -0.37 -7.25 12.39
N ALA A 217 -1.21 -8.29 12.46
CA ALA A 217 -2.40 -8.27 13.32
C ALA A 217 -2.08 -8.37 14.83
N HIS A 218 -0.88 -8.82 15.19
CA HIS A 218 -0.51 -9.18 16.57
C HIS A 218 0.65 -8.35 17.12
N SER A 219 1.14 -7.35 16.37
CA SER A 219 2.26 -6.50 16.79
C SER A 219 2.21 -5.13 16.12
N GLY A 220 3.04 -4.21 16.60
CA GLY A 220 3.24 -2.89 16.02
C GLY A 220 4.00 -2.91 14.70
N ALA A 221 4.29 -1.71 14.18
CA ALA A 221 5.02 -1.53 12.93
C ALA A 221 6.43 -2.17 12.96
N GLN A 222 6.82 -2.84 11.86
CA GLN A 222 8.13 -3.53 11.75
C GLN A 222 9.08 -2.92 10.69
N PRO A 223 10.34 -2.61 11.07
CA PRO A 223 11.17 -1.66 10.33
C PRO A 223 11.69 -2.22 9.01
N GLY A 224 12.04 -1.33 8.09
CA GLY A 224 12.72 -1.66 6.83
C GLY A 224 12.92 -0.43 5.94
N MET A 225 13.82 -0.51 4.96
CA MET A 225 13.94 0.50 3.90
C MET A 225 12.82 0.30 2.88
N THR A 226 11.62 0.77 3.22
CA THR A 226 10.39 0.54 2.46
C THR A 226 10.24 1.50 1.27
N GLY A 227 9.70 1.00 0.15
CA GLY A 227 9.34 1.83 -1.01
C GLY A 227 8.17 2.79 -0.74
N GLN A 228 7.50 2.68 0.42
CA GLN A 228 6.47 3.59 0.90
C GLN A 228 6.90 5.06 0.80
N VAL A 229 8.15 5.35 1.20
CA VAL A 229 8.68 6.72 1.28
C VAL A 229 8.66 7.44 -0.08
N LYS A 230 8.90 6.71 -1.17
CA LYS A 230 8.87 7.27 -2.53
C LYS A 230 7.46 7.73 -2.89
N GLU A 231 6.44 6.96 -2.52
CA GLU A 231 5.06 7.33 -2.82
C GLU A 231 4.61 8.53 -1.96
N GLU A 232 5.05 8.59 -0.70
CA GLU A 232 4.73 9.71 0.19
C GLU A 232 5.43 11.02 -0.23
N ILE A 233 6.67 10.96 -0.72
CA ILE A 233 7.34 12.13 -1.33
C ILE A 233 6.52 12.67 -2.51
N LEU A 234 6.05 11.79 -3.40
CA LEU A 234 5.23 12.20 -4.54
C LEU A 234 3.91 12.80 -4.08
N THR A 235 3.22 12.14 -3.13
CA THR A 235 1.95 12.66 -2.62
C THR A 235 2.13 14.01 -1.93
N ARG A 236 3.25 14.23 -1.24
CA ARG A 236 3.54 15.49 -0.58
C ARG A 236 3.75 16.63 -1.57
N PHE A 237 4.47 16.39 -2.68
CA PHE A 237 4.57 17.39 -3.75
C PHE A 237 3.23 17.67 -4.42
N GLY A 238 2.38 16.64 -4.55
CA GLY A 238 1.00 16.81 -5.00
C GLY A 238 0.18 17.68 -4.06
N GLU A 239 0.25 17.47 -2.74
CA GLU A 239 -0.43 18.31 -1.73
C GLU A 239 0.04 19.75 -1.78
N LEU A 240 1.35 19.96 -1.81
CA LEU A 240 1.97 21.27 -1.99
C LEU A 240 1.56 21.92 -3.32
N GLY A 241 1.02 21.15 -4.28
CA GLY A 241 0.61 21.67 -5.57
C GLY A 241 1.78 22.10 -6.44
N CYS A 242 2.98 21.59 -6.19
CA CYS A 242 4.19 21.89 -6.97
C CYS A 242 4.25 20.95 -8.17
N LEU A 243 3.68 21.38 -9.30
CA LEU A 243 3.46 20.57 -10.48
C LEU A 243 4.39 20.98 -11.62
N VAL A 244 4.76 20.04 -12.48
CA VAL A 244 5.44 20.32 -13.75
C VAL A 244 4.48 20.00 -14.89
N LEU A 245 4.12 21.03 -15.67
CA LEU A 245 3.21 20.92 -16.81
C LEU A 245 3.84 21.61 -18.00
N GLN A 246 4.00 20.89 -19.12
CA GLN A 246 4.56 21.42 -20.37
C GLN A 246 5.87 22.20 -20.13
N GLY A 247 6.83 21.59 -19.45
CA GLY A 247 8.13 22.22 -19.17
C GLY A 247 8.13 23.35 -18.12
N SER A 248 6.99 23.66 -17.51
CA SER A 248 6.88 24.75 -16.53
C SER A 248 6.51 24.28 -15.13
N VAL A 249 7.08 24.92 -14.11
CA VAL A 249 6.63 24.79 -12.72
C VAL A 249 5.35 25.58 -12.50
N LYS A 250 4.36 24.95 -11.87
CA LYS A 250 3.08 25.53 -11.49
C LYS A 250 2.77 25.25 -10.03
N PHE A 251 2.12 26.18 -9.36
CA PHE A 251 1.73 26.10 -7.96
C PHE A 251 0.20 26.11 -7.81
N GLU A 252 -0.38 24.95 -7.47
CA GLU A 252 -1.83 24.75 -7.29
C GLU A 252 -2.13 23.86 -6.08
N PRO A 253 -2.06 24.40 -4.86
CA PRO A 253 -2.12 23.64 -3.60
C PRO A 253 -3.54 23.22 -3.21
N ARG A 254 -4.27 22.57 -4.11
CA ARG A 254 -5.69 22.21 -3.94
C ARG A 254 -5.95 21.10 -2.90
N LEU A 255 -4.90 20.39 -2.49
CA LEU A 255 -4.89 19.42 -1.40
C LEU A 255 -3.96 19.87 -0.26
N LEU A 256 -3.68 21.17 -0.13
CA LEU A 256 -2.94 21.69 1.01
C LEU A 256 -3.95 22.24 2.03
N LYS A 257 -3.80 21.86 3.31
CA LYS A 257 -4.70 22.36 4.36
C LYS A 257 -4.22 23.69 4.90
N ARG A 258 -5.16 24.57 5.25
CA ARG A 258 -4.86 25.87 5.88
C ARG A 258 -4.09 25.75 7.20
N ASN A 259 -4.32 24.67 7.95
CA ASN A 259 -3.65 24.45 9.24
C ASN A 259 -2.18 24.02 9.12
N GLU A 260 -1.65 23.84 7.90
CA GLU A 260 -0.22 23.57 7.67
C GLU A 260 0.64 24.84 7.67
N PHE A 261 0.02 26.02 7.57
CA PHE A 261 0.73 27.30 7.62
C PHE A 261 1.07 27.68 9.07
N LEU A 262 2.23 28.31 9.26
CA LEU A 262 2.71 28.67 10.59
C LEU A 262 1.78 29.66 11.30
N THR A 263 1.51 29.40 12.57
CA THR A 263 0.79 30.33 13.45
C THR A 263 1.71 31.36 14.10
N THR A 264 3.03 31.10 14.12
CA THR A 264 4.08 31.96 14.68
C THR A 264 5.35 31.89 13.82
N LYS A 265 6.16 32.96 13.80
CA LYS A 265 7.42 32.98 13.05
C LYS A 265 8.38 31.87 13.49
N ARG A 266 9.15 31.32 12.56
CA ARG A 266 10.17 30.28 12.82
C ARG A 266 11.36 30.42 11.88
N VAL A 267 12.55 30.03 12.34
CA VAL A 267 13.74 29.91 11.49
C VAL A 267 13.67 28.60 10.72
N TYR A 268 13.78 28.70 9.40
CA TYR A 268 13.91 27.59 8.46
C TYR A 268 15.38 27.47 8.05
N GLU A 269 15.99 26.35 8.42
CA GLU A 269 17.34 25.97 8.02
C GLU A 269 17.26 25.06 6.79
N TYR A 270 18.02 25.40 5.74
CA TYR A 270 18.12 24.60 4.53
C TYR A 270 19.53 24.68 3.94
N TYR A 271 19.79 23.84 2.94
CA TYR A 271 21.02 23.85 2.17
C TYR A 271 20.71 24.25 0.74
N ASP A 272 21.43 25.24 0.22
CA ASP A 272 21.30 25.69 -1.16
C ASP A 272 21.95 24.73 -2.17
N VAL A 273 21.92 25.09 -3.45
CA VAL A 273 22.49 24.26 -4.54
C VAL A 273 24.01 24.10 -4.45
N PHE A 274 24.69 24.96 -3.67
CA PHE A 274 26.12 24.88 -3.38
C PHE A 274 26.42 24.17 -2.06
N GLN A 275 25.42 23.54 -1.45
CA GLN A 275 25.52 22.85 -0.15
C GLN A 275 25.90 23.79 1.01
N GLN A 276 25.61 25.09 0.88
CA GLN A 276 25.84 26.03 1.95
C GLN A 276 24.60 26.11 2.83
N LYS A 277 24.82 26.12 4.15
CA LYS A 277 23.75 26.27 5.13
C LYS A 277 23.23 27.70 5.08
N GLN A 278 21.93 27.82 4.87
CA GLN A 278 21.21 29.08 4.83
C GLN A 278 20.12 29.11 5.91
N LEU A 279 19.76 30.31 6.36
CA LEU A 279 18.71 30.55 7.35
C LEU A 279 17.69 31.55 6.81
N LEU A 280 16.42 31.15 6.78
CA LEU A 280 15.30 32.02 6.41
C LEU A 280 14.33 32.16 7.58
N THR A 281 13.78 33.36 7.79
CA THR A 281 12.71 33.55 8.77
C THR A 281 11.36 33.41 8.07
N ILE A 282 10.63 32.34 8.38
CA ILE A 282 9.28 32.10 7.89
C ILE A 282 8.30 32.74 8.86
N GLN A 283 7.44 33.62 8.35
CA GLN A 283 6.51 34.41 9.14
C GLN A 283 5.22 33.63 9.45
N LYS A 284 4.41 34.20 10.35
CA LYS A 284 3.03 33.74 10.54
C LYS A 284 2.27 33.81 9.21
N GLY A 285 1.47 32.79 8.91
CA GLY A 285 0.73 32.68 7.66
C GLY A 285 1.59 32.23 6.48
N GLN A 286 2.81 31.75 6.73
CA GLN A 286 3.70 31.19 5.72
C GLN A 286 4.01 29.71 5.97
N LEU A 287 4.41 29.03 4.90
CA LEU A 287 4.96 27.67 4.87
C LEU A 287 6.18 27.69 3.93
N ALA A 288 7.22 26.92 4.24
CA ALA A 288 8.38 26.78 3.37
C ALA A 288 8.72 25.31 3.09
N TYR A 289 9.22 25.07 1.89
CA TYR A 289 9.82 23.80 1.45
C TYR A 289 10.88 24.09 0.38
N THR A 290 11.53 23.07 -0.16
CA THR A 290 12.46 23.21 -1.29
C THR A 290 12.01 22.39 -2.48
N PHE A 291 12.20 22.92 -3.69
CA PHE A 291 12.06 22.17 -4.93
C PHE A 291 13.32 22.36 -5.78
N CYS A 292 13.98 21.26 -6.16
CA CYS A 292 15.34 21.29 -6.72
C CYS A 292 16.34 22.13 -5.89
N GLN A 293 16.26 22.06 -4.55
CA GLN A 293 17.05 22.87 -3.60
C GLN A 293 16.81 24.39 -3.64
N VAL A 294 15.87 24.89 -4.44
CA VAL A 294 15.42 26.29 -4.37
C VAL A 294 14.32 26.40 -3.30
N PRO A 295 14.45 27.29 -2.30
CA PRO A 295 13.42 27.51 -1.30
C PRO A 295 12.16 28.10 -1.94
N VAL A 296 11.02 27.49 -1.65
CA VAL A 296 9.69 27.95 -2.03
C VAL A 296 8.95 28.37 -0.75
N ILE A 297 8.53 29.63 -0.71
CA ILE A 297 7.79 30.21 0.43
C ILE A 297 6.37 30.48 0.00
N TYR A 298 5.43 29.77 0.60
CA TYR A 298 4.01 29.96 0.44
C TYR A 298 3.53 30.99 1.46
N THR A 299 2.80 32.01 1.01
CA THR A 299 2.22 33.06 1.85
C THR A 299 0.72 33.12 1.62
N LEU A 300 -0.07 33.02 2.69
CA LEU A 300 -1.52 33.21 2.60
C LEU A 300 -1.82 34.64 2.15
N SER A 301 -2.68 34.77 1.14
CA SER A 301 -3.20 36.03 0.65
C SER A 301 -4.72 35.99 0.51
N ASP A 302 -5.35 37.15 0.64
CA ASP A 302 -6.77 37.36 0.30
C ASP A 302 -6.93 38.01 -1.09
N THR A 303 -5.82 38.20 -1.81
CA THR A 303 -5.77 38.67 -3.20
C THR A 303 -5.51 37.51 -4.16
N GLU A 304 -5.54 37.80 -5.46
CA GLU A 304 -5.15 36.85 -6.51
C GLU A 304 -3.75 36.27 -6.29
N SER A 305 -3.56 35.05 -6.78
CA SER A 305 -2.29 34.33 -6.68
C SER A 305 -1.22 35.00 -7.55
N ARG A 306 -0.04 35.19 -6.98
CA ARG A 306 1.12 35.78 -7.67
C ARG A 306 2.42 35.12 -7.23
N ILE A 307 3.45 35.24 -8.06
CA ILE A 307 4.79 34.74 -7.76
C ILE A 307 5.79 35.90 -7.77
N ILE A 308 6.71 35.89 -6.81
CA ILE A 308 7.90 36.73 -6.81
C ILE A 308 9.13 35.83 -6.82
N LEU A 309 9.96 35.96 -7.85
CA LEU A 309 11.27 35.31 -7.93
C LEU A 309 12.33 36.28 -7.43
N ASP A 310 13.13 35.85 -6.45
CA ASP A 310 14.37 36.52 -6.10
C ASP A 310 15.51 35.83 -6.86
N CYS A 311 16.33 36.62 -7.55
CA CYS A 311 17.42 36.15 -8.39
C CYS A 311 18.79 36.33 -7.71
N ASN A 312 19.84 35.70 -8.23
CA ASN A 312 21.19 35.84 -7.68
C ASN A 312 21.91 37.15 -8.02
N ASP A 313 21.36 37.94 -8.94
CA ASP A 313 21.84 39.28 -9.29
C ASP A 313 21.08 40.38 -8.54
N ASP A 314 20.43 40.02 -7.43
CA ASP A 314 19.54 40.85 -6.61
C ASP A 314 18.30 41.40 -7.35
N SER A 315 18.07 40.98 -8.61
CA SER A 315 16.86 41.32 -9.33
C SER A 315 15.64 40.56 -8.80
N ARG A 316 14.47 41.16 -9.00
CA ARG A 316 13.19 40.60 -8.61
C ARG A 316 12.25 40.58 -9.80
N VAL A 317 11.64 39.42 -10.04
CA VAL A 317 10.63 39.25 -11.09
C VAL A 317 9.28 38.96 -10.44
N GLU A 318 8.30 39.81 -10.71
CA GLU A 318 6.92 39.64 -10.25
C GLU A 318 6.03 39.14 -11.38
N LEU A 319 5.22 38.13 -11.08
CA LEU A 319 4.33 37.48 -12.02
C LEU A 319 2.92 37.44 -11.42
N GLU A 320 1.95 38.04 -12.11
CA GLU A 320 0.52 37.87 -11.83
C GLU A 320 0.02 36.51 -12.36
N SER A 321 0.63 35.43 -11.86
CA SER A 321 0.45 34.07 -12.33
C SER A 321 0.78 33.09 -11.21
N ASN A 322 0.23 31.88 -11.29
CA ASN A 322 0.63 30.74 -10.46
C ASN A 322 1.59 29.78 -11.17
N ARG A 323 2.15 30.19 -12.32
CA ARG A 323 3.01 29.41 -13.19
C ARG A 323 4.22 30.23 -13.65
N LEU A 324 5.37 29.58 -13.67
CA LEU A 324 6.59 30.09 -14.29
C LEU A 324 6.61 29.80 -15.79
N ASP A 325 7.31 30.59 -16.58
CA ASP A 325 7.60 30.20 -17.96
C ASP A 325 8.62 29.03 -18.03
N GLU A 326 8.82 28.45 -19.22
CA GLU A 326 9.77 27.34 -19.41
C GLU A 326 11.22 27.74 -19.10
N LYS A 327 11.61 28.99 -19.39
CA LYS A 327 12.97 29.48 -19.18
C LYS A 327 13.26 29.63 -17.69
N GLN A 328 12.38 30.26 -16.93
CA GLN A 328 12.43 30.37 -15.47
C GLN A 328 12.43 28.98 -14.82
N SER A 329 11.59 28.07 -15.32
CA SER A 329 11.53 26.70 -14.82
C SER A 329 12.83 25.93 -15.06
N SER A 330 13.47 26.14 -16.22
CA SER A 330 14.76 25.51 -16.55
C SER A 330 15.87 25.88 -15.55
N TYR A 331 15.87 27.10 -15.02
CA TYR A 331 16.84 27.54 -14.01
C TYR A 331 16.74 26.71 -12.72
N ILE A 332 15.51 26.40 -12.32
CA ILE A 332 15.22 25.56 -11.15
C ILE A 332 15.60 24.11 -11.42
N PHE A 333 15.22 23.56 -12.58
CA PHE A 333 15.53 22.17 -12.92
C PHE A 333 17.04 21.91 -13.04
N ASN A 334 17.77 22.86 -13.61
CA ASN A 334 19.21 22.78 -13.81
C ASN A 334 20.02 23.12 -12.55
N ARG A 335 19.36 23.60 -11.48
CA ARG A 335 20.01 24.05 -10.23
C ARG A 335 21.12 25.07 -10.50
N ASP A 336 20.90 25.99 -11.42
CA ASP A 336 21.94 26.94 -11.89
C ASP A 336 22.09 28.18 -10.99
N ASN A 337 21.35 28.23 -9.88
CA ASN A 337 21.31 29.31 -8.91
C ASN A 337 20.84 30.67 -9.46
N ARG A 338 20.27 30.77 -10.67
CA ARG A 338 19.74 32.06 -11.15
C ARG A 338 18.53 32.51 -10.36
N ILE A 339 17.70 31.58 -9.92
CA ILE A 339 16.59 31.81 -8.98
C ILE A 339 17.02 31.28 -7.63
N THR A 340 17.12 32.16 -6.64
CA THR A 340 17.58 31.85 -5.28
C THR A 340 16.42 31.64 -4.32
N GLN A 341 15.23 32.19 -4.61
CA GLN A 341 14.01 31.97 -3.83
C GLN A 341 12.75 32.17 -4.69
N ILE A 342 11.70 31.38 -4.41
CA ILE A 342 10.38 31.51 -5.03
C ILE A 342 9.36 31.84 -3.94
N ASN A 343 8.78 33.03 -4.00
CA ASN A 343 7.71 33.44 -3.10
C ASN A 343 6.37 33.31 -3.82
N VAL A 344 5.47 32.49 -3.30
CA VAL A 344 4.16 32.22 -3.89
C VAL A 344 3.08 32.73 -2.95
N PHE A 345 2.26 33.65 -3.43
CA PHE A 345 1.10 34.15 -2.71
C PHE A 345 -0.10 33.32 -3.11
N ILE A 346 -0.72 32.68 -2.13
CA ILE A 346 -1.79 31.70 -2.35
C ILE A 346 -3.09 32.27 -1.82
N HIS A 347 -4.08 32.37 -2.70
CA HIS A 347 -5.41 32.74 -2.28
C HIS A 347 -5.97 31.67 -1.32
N THR A 348 -6.46 32.06 -0.15
CA THR A 348 -7.00 31.16 0.89
C THR A 348 -8.05 30.16 0.38
N LYS A 349 -8.97 30.60 -0.49
CA LYS A 349 -9.99 29.77 -1.18
C LYS A 349 -9.44 28.67 -2.09
N SER A 350 -8.15 28.67 -2.41
CA SER A 350 -7.54 27.63 -3.25
C SER A 350 -7.06 26.40 -2.45
N LEU A 351 -7.07 26.50 -1.12
CA LEU A 351 -6.67 25.44 -0.21
C LEU A 351 -7.80 24.42 -0.03
N PHE A 352 -7.44 23.25 0.48
CA PHE A 352 -8.41 22.25 0.90
C PHE A 352 -8.99 22.62 2.26
N ASP A 353 -10.32 22.67 2.34
CA ASP A 353 -11.07 22.95 3.57
C ASP A 353 -11.35 21.66 4.38
#